data_AF-A0A1B6K6P2-F1
#
_entry.id   AF-A0A1B6K6P2-F1
#
_cell.length_a   1.000
_cell.length_b   1.000
_cell.length_c   1.000
_cell.angle_alpha   90.00
_cell.angle_beta   90.00
_cell.angle_gamma   90.00
#
_symmetry.space_group_name_H-M   'P 1'
#
loop_
_entity.id
_entity.type
_entity.pdbx_description
1 polymer ?
#
loop_
_entity_poly.entity_id
_entity_poly.type
_entity_poly.pdbx_seq_one_letter_code
_entity_poly.pdbx_strand_id
1 'polypeptide(L)'
;EIAVDVRRAWKLIKETQEFGQLLNSRQKLFGMPVTPFDQIRKLSNEFEPYKNLWTTASDWLKAYTAYMNNPLVNLDGEAMERFVAESYKIISKCFRTFAEMPIVQEIARHVKEDIEKFKPYIPMILAVRNPGMRQRH
;
A
#
# COMPACT_ATOMS: atom_id res chain seq x y z
N GLU A 1 -2.77 10.39 -10.94
CA GLU A 1 -3.17 11.66 -10.31
C GLU A 1 -3.62 11.44 -8.87
N ILE A 2 -4.75 10.77 -8.63
CA ILE A 2 -5.32 10.54 -7.28
C ILE A 2 -4.32 9.97 -6.25
N ALA A 3 -3.55 8.92 -6.60
CA ALA A 3 -2.58 8.35 -5.67
C ALA A 3 -1.45 9.33 -5.26
N VAL A 4 -1.11 10.29 -6.12
CA VAL A 4 -0.12 11.34 -5.81
C VAL A 4 -0.70 12.33 -4.82
N ASP A 5 -1.95 12.76 -5.04
CA ASP A 5 -2.65 13.68 -4.14
C ASP A 5 -2.88 13.06 -2.78
N VAL A 6 -3.27 11.78 -2.75
CA VAL A 6 -3.43 11.00 -1.52
C VAL A 6 -2.11 10.88 -0.74
N ARG A 7 -0.98 10.65 -1.41
CA ARG A 7 0.35 10.66 -0.76
C ARG A 7 0.69 12.03 -0.18
N ARG A 8 0.38 13.11 -0.91
CA ARG A 8 0.60 14.48 -0.46
C ARG A 8 -0.25 14.81 0.77
N ALA A 9 -1.54 14.49 0.74
CA ALA A 9 -2.45 14.68 1.86
C ALA A 9 -1.99 13.88 3.09
N TRP A 10 -1.61 12.60 2.91
CA TRP A 10 -1.08 11.78 3.99
C TRP A 10 0.19 12.36 4.61
N LYS A 11 1.11 12.86 3.78
CA LYS A 11 2.34 13.53 4.24
C LYS A 11 1.99 14.74 5.12
N LEU A 12 1.09 15.61 4.68
CA LEU A 12 0.66 16.78 5.45
C LEU A 12 0.01 16.41 6.77
N ILE A 13 -0.84 15.37 6.79
CA ILE A 13 -1.46 14.87 8.04
C ILE A 13 -0.38 14.40 9.02
N LYS A 14 0.64 13.69 8.55
CA LYS A 14 1.74 13.19 9.40
C LYS A 14 2.61 14.31 9.93
N GLU A 15 3.00 15.27 9.08
CA GLU A 15 3.76 16.45 9.51
C GLU A 15 3.00 17.26 10.57
N THR A 16 1.68 17.42 10.40
CA THR A 16 0.85 18.13 11.38
C THR A 16 0.75 17.33 12.70
N GLN A 17 0.64 16.00 12.62
CA GLN A 17 0.63 15.12 13.79
C GLN A 17 1.94 15.21 14.59
N GLU A 18 3.08 15.17 13.90
CA GLU A 18 4.41 15.31 14.49
C GLU A 18 4.60 16.69 15.13
N PHE A 19 4.14 17.75 14.46
CA PHE A 19 4.16 19.10 15.02
C PHE A 19 3.32 19.21 16.31
N GLY A 20 2.12 18.61 16.33
CA GLY A 20 1.30 18.54 17.54
C GLY A 20 2.01 17.82 18.70
N GLN A 21 2.66 16.70 18.43
CA GLN A 21 3.45 15.96 19.42
C GLN A 21 4.62 16.80 19.96
N LEU A 22 5.30 17.54 19.08
CA LEU A 22 6.37 18.45 19.47
C LEU A 22 5.86 19.56 20.41
N LEU A 23 4.71 20.15 20.09
CA LEU A 23 4.07 21.16 20.96
C LEU A 23 3.69 20.57 22.32
N ASN A 24 3.12 19.37 22.36
CA ASN A 24 2.79 18.71 23.63
C ASN A 24 4.03 18.42 24.48
N SER A 25 5.13 18.00 23.85
CA SER A 25 6.42 17.81 24.54
C SER A 25 6.93 19.11 25.16
N ARG A 26 6.84 20.23 24.43
CA ARG A 26 7.21 21.56 24.93
C ARG A 26 6.32 22.01 26.08
N GLN A 27 4.99 21.87 25.95
CA GLN A 27 4.04 22.19 27.02
C GLN A 27 4.39 21.45 28.31
N LYS A 28 4.65 20.14 28.21
CA LYS A 28 5.06 19.31 29.35
C LYS A 28 6.38 19.78 29.97
N LEU A 29 7.38 20.15 29.15
CA LEU A 29 8.67 20.65 29.64
C LEU A 29 8.54 21.94 30.45
N PHE A 30 7.65 22.84 30.02
CA PHE A 30 7.39 24.11 30.72
C PHE A 30 6.33 24.01 31.82
N GLY A 31 5.84 22.81 32.16
CA GLY A 31 4.80 22.62 33.17
C GLY A 31 3.44 23.20 32.77
N MET A 32 3.20 23.45 31.48
CA MET A 32 1.94 23.96 30.96
C MET A 32 0.92 22.83 30.77
N PRO A 33 -0.38 23.12 30.85
CA PRO A 33 -1.42 22.16 30.46
C PRO A 33 -1.22 21.68 29.01
N VAL A 34 -1.22 20.36 28.81
CA VAL A 34 -1.05 19.75 27.48
C VAL A 34 -2.35 19.86 26.70
N THR A 35 -2.28 20.42 25.49
CA THR A 35 -3.45 20.53 24.60
C THR A 35 -3.65 19.22 23.82
N PRO A 36 -4.78 18.53 23.94
CA PRO A 36 -5.02 17.31 23.20
C PRO A 36 -5.30 17.59 21.72
N PHE A 37 -4.50 17.01 20.83
CA PHE A 37 -4.68 17.09 19.36
C PHE A 37 -5.48 15.91 18.81
N ASP A 38 -6.57 15.53 19.46
CA ASP A 38 -7.35 14.33 19.12
C ASP A 38 -7.94 14.37 17.70
N GLN A 39 -8.27 15.55 17.19
CA GLN A 39 -8.80 15.72 15.83
C GLN A 39 -7.80 15.29 14.76
N ILE A 40 -6.50 15.56 14.95
CA ILE A 40 -5.47 15.14 13.99
C ILE A 40 -5.31 13.61 14.01
N ARG A 41 -5.36 13.01 15.20
CA ARG A 41 -5.32 11.55 15.35
C ARG A 41 -6.54 10.91 14.67
N LYS A 42 -7.74 11.46 14.91
CA LYS A 42 -8.99 11.00 14.29
C LYS A 42 -8.91 11.10 12.77
N LEU A 43 -8.49 12.24 12.24
CA LEU A 43 -8.31 12.45 10.80
C LEU A 43 -7.32 11.45 10.18
N SER A 44 -6.18 11.20 10.84
CA SER A 44 -5.20 10.22 10.33
C SER A 44 -5.80 8.81 10.28
N ASN A 45 -6.53 8.39 11.32
CA ASN A 45 -7.15 7.06 11.36
C ASN A 45 -8.25 6.91 10.30
N GLU A 46 -9.06 7.95 10.09
CA GLU A 46 -10.14 7.96 9.09
C GLU A 46 -9.59 7.99 7.66
N PHE A 47 -8.46 8.66 7.43
CA PHE A 47 -7.85 8.78 6.10
C PHE A 47 -6.98 7.57 5.72
N GLU A 48 -6.40 6.86 6.68
CA GLU A 48 -5.48 5.74 6.45
C GLU A 48 -6.02 4.68 5.47
N PRO A 49 -7.29 4.24 5.55
CA PRO A 49 -7.85 3.25 4.61
C PRO A 49 -7.84 3.74 3.15
N TYR A 50 -8.11 5.03 2.93
CA TYR A 50 -8.08 5.63 1.59
C TYR A 50 -6.65 5.72 1.07
N LYS A 51 -5.72 6.12 1.95
CA LYS A 51 -4.30 6.11 1.62
C LYS A 51 -3.85 4.73 1.18
N ASN A 52 -4.17 3.70 1.96
CA ASN A 52 -3.77 2.33 1.67
C ASN A 52 -4.37 1.84 0.35
N LEU A 53 -5.67 2.08 0.10
CA LEU A 53 -6.34 1.70 -1.15
C LEU A 53 -5.62 2.29 -2.37
N TRP A 54 -5.48 3.62 -2.42
CA TRP A 54 -4.97 4.31 -3.60
C TRP A 54 -3.47 4.09 -3.82
N THR A 55 -2.68 3.99 -2.74
CA THR A 55 -1.26 3.66 -2.90
C THR A 55 -1.07 2.24 -3.39
N THR A 56 -1.76 1.26 -2.79
CA THR A 56 -1.64 -0.14 -3.19
C THR A 56 -2.15 -0.36 -4.62
N ALA A 57 -3.26 0.25 -5.01
CA ALA A 57 -3.76 0.19 -6.40
C ALA A 57 -2.74 0.75 -7.40
N SER A 58 -2.18 1.94 -7.11
CA SER A 58 -1.19 2.56 -7.99
C SER A 58 0.11 1.76 -8.07
N ASP A 59 0.57 1.21 -6.94
CA ASP A 59 1.83 0.48 -6.90
C ASP A 59 1.65 -0.90 -7.56
N TRP A 60 0.49 -1.54 -7.40
CA TRP A 60 0.13 -2.76 -8.11
C TRP A 60 0.17 -2.58 -9.63
N LEU A 61 -0.49 -1.55 -10.16
CA LEU A 61 -0.52 -1.29 -11.61
C LEU A 61 0.88 -1.06 -12.19
N LYS A 62 1.73 -0.32 -11.46
CA LYS A 62 3.12 -0.09 -11.86
C LYS A 62 3.94 -1.37 -11.83
N ALA A 63 3.82 -2.16 -10.75
CA ALA A 63 4.51 -3.43 -10.61
C ALA A 63 4.08 -4.42 -11.70
N TYR A 64 2.77 -4.58 -11.91
CA TYR A 64 2.22 -5.44 -12.97
C TYR A 64 2.75 -5.05 -14.36
N THR A 65 2.74 -3.75 -14.68
CA THR A 65 3.30 -3.24 -15.94
C THR A 65 4.79 -3.57 -16.06
N ALA A 66 5.55 -3.40 -14.97
CA ALA A 66 6.97 -3.75 -14.94
C ALA A 66 7.20 -5.26 -15.08
N TYR A 67 6.36 -6.10 -14.51
CA TYR A 67 6.48 -7.56 -14.62
C TYR A 67 6.17 -8.07 -16.02
N MET A 68 5.21 -7.45 -16.70
CA MET A 68 4.82 -7.84 -18.07
C MET A 68 5.77 -7.32 -19.14
N ASN A 69 6.45 -6.19 -18.89
CA ASN A 69 7.30 -5.54 -19.91
C ASN A 69 8.80 -5.81 -19.75
N ASN A 70 9.26 -6.29 -18.60
CA ASN A 70 10.68 -6.57 -18.39
C ASN A 70 11.01 -8.05 -18.65
N PRO A 71 12.19 -8.36 -19.21
CA PRO A 71 12.67 -9.73 -19.30
C PRO A 71 12.68 -10.41 -17.93
N LEU A 72 12.12 -11.61 -17.83
CA LEU A 72 11.97 -12.35 -16.57
C LEU A 72 13.29 -12.56 -15.81
N VAL A 73 14.43 -12.60 -16.54
CA VAL A 73 15.77 -12.73 -15.98
C VAL A 73 16.11 -11.59 -15.00
N ASN A 74 15.60 -10.38 -15.28
CA ASN A 74 15.89 -9.17 -14.52
C ASN A 74 14.93 -8.94 -13.34
N LEU A 75 13.90 -9.78 -13.17
CA LEU A 75 12.91 -9.63 -12.13
C LEU A 75 13.33 -10.34 -10.85
N ASP A 76 13.36 -9.66 -9.72
CA ASP A 76 13.51 -10.31 -8.41
C ASP A 76 12.20 -10.99 -8.02
N GLY A 77 12.17 -12.32 -8.19
CA GLY A 77 11.00 -13.14 -7.91
C GLY A 77 10.60 -13.20 -6.43
N GLU A 78 11.56 -13.16 -5.50
CA GLU A 78 11.26 -13.17 -4.06
C GLU A 78 10.67 -11.82 -3.64
N ALA A 79 11.21 -10.72 -4.17
CA ALA A 79 10.63 -9.40 -3.99
C ALA A 79 9.22 -9.30 -4.60
N MET A 80 9.00 -9.88 -5.78
CA MET A 80 7.67 -9.96 -6.41
C MET A 80 6.67 -10.71 -5.53
N GLU A 81 7.01 -11.91 -5.06
CA GLU A 81 6.11 -12.71 -4.22
C GLU A 81 5.72 -11.97 -2.94
N ARG A 82 6.71 -11.38 -2.24
CA ARG A 82 6.46 -10.54 -1.05
C ARG A 82 5.54 -9.37 -1.37
N PHE A 83 5.80 -8.66 -2.47
CA PHE A 83 5.01 -7.51 -2.87
C PHE A 83 3.55 -7.90 -3.20
N VAL A 84 3.35 -8.99 -3.95
CA VAL A 84 2.02 -9.49 -4.31
C VAL A 84 1.25 -9.91 -3.05
N ALA A 85 1.90 -10.63 -2.13
CA ALA A 85 1.29 -11.10 -0.89
C ALA A 85 0.85 -9.92 0.00
N GLU A 86 1.72 -8.93 0.20
CA GLU A 86 1.39 -7.76 1.02
C GLU A 86 0.31 -6.88 0.36
N SER A 87 0.40 -6.66 -0.96
CA SER A 87 -0.63 -5.93 -1.71
C SER A 87 -2.00 -6.60 -1.60
N TYR A 88 -2.04 -7.93 -1.71
CA TYR A 88 -3.27 -8.71 -1.55
C TYR A 88 -3.87 -8.56 -0.15
N LYS A 89 -3.03 -8.59 0.88
CA LYS A 89 -3.46 -8.43 2.27
C LYS A 89 -4.03 -7.03 2.53
N ILE A 90 -3.33 -5.98 2.07
CA ILE A 90 -3.78 -4.60 2.23
C ILE A 90 -5.10 -4.38 1.48
N ILE A 91 -5.20 -4.79 0.22
CA ILE A 91 -6.41 -4.55 -0.57
C ILE A 91 -7.61 -5.34 -0.04
N SER A 92 -7.38 -6.55 0.48
CA SER A 92 -8.43 -7.35 1.13
C SER A 92 -8.95 -6.67 2.39
N LYS A 93 -8.08 -5.99 3.15
CA LYS A 93 -8.50 -5.16 4.29
C LYS A 93 -9.33 -3.97 3.79
N CYS A 94 -8.86 -3.23 2.78
CA CYS A 94 -9.59 -2.11 2.20
C CYS A 94 -10.98 -2.52 1.68
N PHE A 95 -11.09 -3.67 1.00
CA PHE A 95 -12.37 -4.20 0.51
C PHE A 95 -13.40 -4.40 1.63
N ARG A 96 -12.96 -4.90 2.80
CA ARG A 96 -13.83 -5.02 3.98
C ARG A 96 -14.12 -3.65 4.62
N THR A 97 -13.12 -2.78 4.70
CA THR A 97 -13.27 -1.45 5.31
C THR A 97 -14.28 -0.56 4.56
N PHE A 98 -14.35 -0.69 3.24
CA PHE A 98 -15.22 0.13 2.40
C PHE A 98 -16.57 -0.53 2.07
N ALA A 99 -17.03 -1.52 2.84
CA ALA A 99 -18.30 -2.23 2.57
C ALA A 99 -19.52 -1.31 2.44
N GLU A 100 -19.57 -0.24 3.22
CA GLU A 100 -20.64 0.77 3.19
C GLU A 100 -20.44 1.86 2.11
N MET A 101 -19.39 1.74 1.28
CA MET A 101 -19.04 2.69 0.22
C MET A 101 -18.85 1.95 -1.11
N PRO A 102 -19.95 1.56 -1.80
CA PRO A 102 -19.88 0.66 -2.95
C PRO A 102 -18.90 1.10 -4.05
N ILE A 103 -18.86 2.39 -4.37
CA ILE A 103 -17.97 2.95 -5.40
C ILE A 103 -16.48 2.78 -5.03
N VAL A 104 -16.14 2.99 -3.76
CA VAL A 104 -14.76 2.86 -3.26
C VAL A 104 -14.39 1.39 -3.10
N GLN A 105 -15.34 0.58 -2.64
CA GLN A 105 -15.18 -0.86 -2.52
C GLN A 105 -14.90 -1.52 -3.86
N GLU A 106 -15.55 -1.06 -4.93
CA GLU A 106 -15.39 -1.59 -6.28
C GLU A 106 -13.94 -1.49 -6.77
N ILE A 107 -13.26 -0.40 -6.45
CA ILE A 107 -11.84 -0.23 -6.77
C ILE A 107 -11.01 -1.28 -6.03
N ALA A 108 -11.29 -1.51 -4.76
CA ALA A 108 -10.61 -2.54 -3.98
C ALA A 108 -10.89 -3.94 -4.53
N ARG A 109 -12.12 -4.20 -4.98
CA ARG A 109 -12.53 -5.47 -5.61
C ARG A 109 -11.73 -5.73 -6.88
N HIS A 110 -11.67 -4.77 -7.81
CA HIS A 110 -10.92 -4.91 -9.06
C HIS A 110 -9.44 -5.22 -8.82
N VAL A 111 -8.77 -4.43 -7.97
CA VAL A 111 -7.35 -4.66 -7.67
C VAL A 111 -7.15 -6.01 -6.99
N LYS A 112 -8.05 -6.43 -6.09
CA LYS A 112 -8.00 -7.74 -5.44
C LYS A 112 -8.09 -8.87 -6.47
N GLU A 113 -9.05 -8.80 -7.39
CA GLU A 113 -9.25 -9.81 -8.44
C GLU A 113 -8.07 -9.88 -9.40
N ASP A 114 -7.48 -8.74 -9.78
CA ASP A 114 -6.30 -8.71 -10.63
C ASP A 114 -5.10 -9.39 -9.95
N ILE A 115 -4.92 -9.14 -8.66
CA ILE A 115 -3.88 -9.82 -7.87
C ILE A 115 -4.16 -11.33 -7.79
N GLU A 116 -5.40 -11.74 -7.56
CA GLU A 116 -5.79 -13.17 -7.51
C GLU A 116 -5.52 -13.88 -8.83
N LYS A 117 -5.85 -13.24 -9.95
CA LYS A 117 -5.54 -13.75 -11.29
C LYS A 117 -4.03 -13.82 -11.55
N PHE A 118 -3.25 -12.93 -10.95
CA PHE A 118 -1.79 -12.92 -11.15
C PHE A 118 -1.05 -13.99 -10.32
N LYS A 119 -1.54 -14.32 -9.11
CA LYS A 119 -0.86 -15.26 -8.19
C LYS A 119 -0.42 -16.59 -8.83
N PRO A 120 -1.21 -17.27 -9.68
CA PRO A 120 -0.81 -18.53 -10.32
C PRO A 120 0.43 -18.41 -11.23
N TYR A 121 0.78 -17.21 -11.70
CA TYR A 121 1.98 -17.03 -12.53
C TYR A 121 3.28 -16.96 -11.72
N ILE A 122 3.21 -16.66 -10.42
CA ILE A 122 4.40 -16.47 -9.55
C ILE A 122 5.29 -17.72 -9.51
N PRO A 123 4.76 -18.94 -9.25
CA PRO A 123 5.60 -20.14 -9.23
C PRO A 123 6.30 -20.42 -10.56
N MET A 124 5.63 -20.13 -11.69
CA MET A 124 6.23 -20.29 -13.01
C MET A 124 7.37 -19.30 -13.25
N ILE A 125 7.18 -18.03 -12.85
CA ILE A 125 8.22 -16.99 -12.94
C ILE A 125 9.44 -17.38 -12.08
N LEU A 126 9.22 -17.88 -10.86
CA LEU A 126 10.29 -18.36 -9.98
C LEU A 126 11.02 -19.58 -10.56
N ALA A 127 10.28 -20.54 -11.13
CA ALA A 127 10.85 -21.74 -11.72
C ALA A 127 11.78 -21.44 -12.91
N VAL A 128 11.39 -20.49 -13.78
CA VAL A 128 12.23 -20.05 -14.92
C VAL A 128 13.52 -19.38 -14.47
N ARG A 129 13.56 -18.79 -13.26
CA ARG A 129 14.78 -18.19 -12.70
C ARG A 129 15.70 -19.19 -12.00
N ASN A 130 15.23 -20.38 -11.65
CA ASN A 130 16.08 -21.39 -11.05
C ASN A 130 17.08 -21.94 -12.09
N PRO A 131 18.40 -21.79 -11.88
CA PRO A 131 19.43 -22.14 -12.87
C PRO A 131 19.49 -23.64 -13.20
N GLY A 132 18.78 -24.50 -12.46
CA GLY A 132 18.63 -25.93 -12.75
C GLY A 132 17.85 -26.24 -14.04
N MET A 133 17.22 -25.26 -14.68
CA MET A 133 16.61 -25.41 -16.02
C MET A 133 17.56 -25.06 -17.18
N ARG A 134 18.87 -25.01 -16.94
CA ARG A 134 19.88 -25.02 -18.02
C ARG A 134 20.23 -26.49 -18.34
N GLN A 135 19.90 -26.93 -19.56
CA GLN A 135 20.11 -28.27 -20.14
C GLN A 135 19.09 -29.34 -19.73
N ARG A 136 17.88 -29.29 -20.30
CA ARG A 136 17.13 -30.50 -20.71
C ARG A 136 15.86 -30.27 -21.56
N HIS A 137 15.62 -29.07 -22.07
CA HIS A 137 14.60 -28.82 -23.09
C HIS A 137 15.21 -28.07 -24.26
#